data_AF-A0A5C8V813-F1
#
_entry.id   AF-A0A5C8V813-F1
#
_cell.length_a   1.000
_cell.length_b   1.000
_cell.length_c   1.000
_cell.angle_alpha   90.00
_cell.angle_beta   90.00
_cell.angle_gamma   90.00
#
_symmetry.space_group_name_H-M   'P 1'
#
loop_
_entity.id
_entity.type
_entity.pdbx_description
1 polymer ?
#
loop_
_entity_poly.entity_id
_entity_poly.type
_entity_poly.pdbx_seq_one_letter_code
_entity_poly.pdbx_strand_id
1 'polypeptide(L)'
;MKTDKTVLWILLFGVLIAGCKQEEKKVETEEVKIDLINDEFPEAKQEVAETYEAIVQSIKEGDIDRLISLHAYSPKFTEFKNGELRNGGEANETYERNIFSSITEVVKFDSNDLKIAVYGDVANVTFHSDFHFKFGEDLVVVNDQLTLLFVKTENGWKLVHEHHSPLNASEENS
;
A
#
# COMPACT_ATOMS: atom_id res chain seq x y z
N MET A 1 -19.87 35.00 56.84
CA MET A 1 -21.14 34.85 57.59
C MET A 1 -21.95 33.76 56.90
N LYS A 2 -22.21 32.64 57.62
CA LYS A 2 -23.11 31.49 57.35
C LYS A 2 -22.73 30.52 56.21
N THR A 3 -22.22 29.29 56.47
CA THR A 3 -22.87 28.00 56.90
C THR A 3 -23.72 27.37 55.79
N ASP A 4 -23.72 26.07 55.44
CA ASP A 4 -23.29 24.83 56.12
C ASP A 4 -23.14 23.66 55.10
N LYS A 5 -22.57 22.55 55.60
CA LYS A 5 -22.26 21.29 54.94
C LYS A 5 -23.48 20.35 54.77
N THR A 6 -23.28 19.32 53.92
CA THR A 6 -23.71 17.91 54.08
C THR A 6 -25.13 17.43 53.71
N VAL A 7 -25.13 16.35 52.90
CA VAL A 7 -25.90 15.08 53.02
C VAL A 7 -27.32 14.99 52.40
N LEU A 8 -27.35 14.23 51.30
CA LEU A 8 -28.20 13.06 51.02
C LEU A 8 -29.68 13.10 51.46
N TRP A 9 -30.59 13.13 50.49
CA TRP A 9 -31.93 12.55 50.61
C TRP A 9 -32.24 11.71 49.37
N ILE A 10 -32.06 10.40 49.52
CA ILE A 10 -32.68 9.36 48.69
C ILE A 10 -34.16 9.31 49.10
N LEU A 11 -35.08 9.45 48.15
CA LEU A 11 -36.44 8.92 48.29
C LEU A 11 -36.94 8.42 46.94
N LEU A 12 -37.41 7.17 46.99
CA LEU A 12 -37.84 6.29 45.92
C LEU A 12 -38.82 6.95 44.93
N PHE A 13 -38.55 6.77 43.64
CA PHE A 13 -39.62 6.49 42.67
C PHE A 13 -39.23 5.24 41.88
N GLY A 14 -39.51 4.08 42.50
CA GLY A 14 -39.65 2.84 41.77
C GLY A 14 -40.97 2.90 40.99
N VAL A 15 -40.88 3.17 39.69
CA VAL A 15 -41.94 2.82 38.75
C VAL A 15 -41.42 1.70 37.88
N LEU A 16 -41.98 0.53 38.17
CA LEU A 16 -41.93 -0.69 37.38
C LEU A 16 -42.31 -0.38 35.93
N ILE A 17 -41.34 -0.45 35.02
CA ILE A 17 -41.59 -0.71 33.60
C ILE A 17 -41.13 -2.14 33.28
N ALA A 18 -41.72 -3.11 34.00
CA ALA A 18 -41.76 -4.49 33.54
C ALA A 18 -42.96 -4.57 32.58
N GLY A 19 -42.72 -4.64 31.27
CA GLY A 19 -43.84 -4.89 30.35
C GLY A 19 -43.73 -4.42 28.90
N CYS A 20 -42.56 -4.24 28.32
CA CYS A 20 -42.41 -4.36 26.86
C CYS A 20 -41.28 -5.35 26.59
N LYS A 21 -41.64 -6.60 26.29
CA LYS A 21 -40.77 -7.51 25.54
C LYS A 21 -40.60 -6.87 24.16
N GLN A 22 -39.63 -5.99 24.04
CA GLN A 22 -39.09 -5.62 22.76
C GLN A 22 -38.34 -6.88 22.32
N GLU A 23 -38.96 -7.67 21.44
CA GLU A 23 -38.24 -8.69 20.71
C GLU A 23 -37.09 -7.95 20.01
N GLU A 24 -35.89 -8.10 20.54
CA GLU A 24 -34.66 -7.82 19.83
C GLU A 24 -34.69 -8.70 18.58
N LYS A 25 -35.27 -8.17 17.49
CA LYS A 25 -34.97 -8.64 16.15
C LYS A 25 -33.47 -8.47 16.01
N LYS A 26 -32.74 -9.55 16.28
CA LYS A 26 -31.40 -9.75 15.77
C LYS A 26 -31.54 -9.55 14.26
N VAL A 27 -31.17 -8.37 13.80
CA VAL A 27 -30.86 -8.15 12.40
C VAL A 27 -29.61 -9.02 12.21
N GLU A 28 -29.82 -10.26 11.79
CA GLU A 28 -28.76 -11.05 11.21
C GLU A 28 -28.30 -10.26 10.00
N THR A 29 -27.21 -9.50 10.18
CA THR A 29 -26.44 -8.99 9.07
C THR A 29 -25.96 -10.23 8.33
N GLU A 30 -26.64 -10.58 7.23
CA GLU A 30 -26.11 -11.54 6.29
C GLU A 30 -24.72 -11.03 5.90
N GLU A 31 -23.68 -11.75 6.34
CA GLU A 31 -22.32 -11.47 5.91
C GLU A 31 -22.29 -11.68 4.40
N VAL A 32 -22.19 -10.57 3.65
CA VAL A 32 -21.99 -10.64 2.21
C VAL A 32 -20.67 -11.36 1.99
N LYS A 33 -20.77 -12.59 1.49
CA LYS A 33 -19.61 -13.42 1.23
C LYS A 33 -18.85 -12.83 0.05
N ILE A 34 -17.74 -12.16 0.33
CA ILE A 34 -16.83 -11.61 -0.67
C ILE A 34 -16.16 -12.75 -1.44
N ASP A 35 -16.24 -12.72 -2.77
CA ASP A 35 -15.49 -13.58 -3.68
C ASP A 35 -14.25 -12.84 -4.17
N LEU A 36 -13.12 -13.05 -3.49
CA LEU A 36 -11.85 -12.39 -3.82
C LEU A 36 -11.34 -12.66 -5.25
N ILE A 37 -11.85 -13.68 -5.94
CA ILE A 37 -11.40 -14.03 -7.30
C ILE A 37 -12.18 -13.28 -8.37
N ASN A 38 -13.48 -13.06 -8.16
CA ASN A 38 -14.38 -12.54 -9.19
C ASN A 38 -15.00 -11.18 -8.85
N ASP A 39 -15.07 -10.80 -7.58
CA ASP A 39 -15.56 -9.49 -7.19
C ASP A 39 -14.54 -8.42 -7.58
N GLU A 40 -15.03 -7.32 -8.13
CA GLU A 40 -14.24 -6.15 -8.46
C GLU A 40 -14.18 -5.20 -7.26
N PHE A 41 -13.00 -4.59 -7.04
CA PHE A 41 -12.77 -3.63 -5.96
C PHE A 41 -12.36 -2.27 -6.55
N PRO A 42 -13.27 -1.53 -7.21
CA PRO A 42 -12.91 -0.34 -7.99
C PRO A 42 -12.29 0.78 -7.14
N GLU A 43 -12.79 1.00 -5.92
CA GLU A 43 -12.26 2.03 -5.01
C GLU A 43 -10.85 1.68 -4.54
N ALA A 44 -10.64 0.45 -4.05
CA ALA A 44 -9.32 -0.03 -3.68
C ALA A 44 -8.34 -0.03 -4.86
N LYS A 45 -8.80 -0.40 -6.06
CA LYS A 45 -7.98 -0.35 -7.28
C LYS A 45 -7.54 1.07 -7.61
N GLN A 46 -8.43 2.05 -7.44
CA GLN A 46 -8.09 3.46 -7.59
C GLN A 46 -7.05 3.89 -6.54
N GLU A 47 -7.25 3.57 -5.27
CA GLU A 47 -6.28 3.92 -4.21
C GLU A 47 -4.90 3.29 -4.44
N VAL A 48 -4.84 2.06 -4.94
CA VAL A 48 -3.58 1.39 -5.32
C VAL A 48 -2.93 2.11 -6.51
N ALA A 49 -3.71 2.51 -7.52
CA ALA A 49 -3.20 3.29 -8.65
C ALA A 49 -2.65 4.65 -8.20
N GLU A 50 -3.32 5.33 -7.28
CA GLU A 50 -2.85 6.60 -6.69
C GLU A 50 -1.57 6.41 -5.87
N THR A 51 -1.47 5.31 -5.12
CA THR A 51 -0.26 4.96 -4.36
C THR A 51 0.91 4.65 -5.29
N TYR A 52 0.65 3.92 -6.37
CA TYR A 52 1.64 3.64 -7.42
C TYR A 52 2.12 4.93 -8.09
N GLU A 53 1.21 5.82 -8.48
CA GLU A 53 1.57 7.11 -9.05
C GLU A 53 2.38 7.96 -8.05
N ALA A 54 2.06 7.90 -6.76
CA ALA A 54 2.85 8.57 -5.73
C ALA A 54 4.29 8.04 -5.66
N ILE A 55 4.52 6.74 -5.84
CA ILE A 55 5.87 6.15 -5.97
C ILE A 55 6.59 6.73 -7.18
N VAL A 56 5.92 6.74 -8.34
CA VAL A 56 6.48 7.28 -9.60
C VAL A 56 6.87 8.75 -9.44
N GLN A 57 5.99 9.56 -8.85
CA GLN A 57 6.26 10.98 -8.63
C GLN A 57 7.38 11.20 -7.62
N SER A 58 7.43 10.44 -6.53
CA SER A 58 8.54 10.50 -5.58
C SER A 58 9.90 10.25 -6.24
N ILE A 59 9.99 9.29 -7.17
CA ILE A 59 11.23 9.04 -7.92
C ILE A 59 11.54 10.20 -8.87
N LYS A 60 10.55 10.71 -9.62
CA LYS A 60 10.72 11.84 -10.55
C LYS A 60 11.14 13.13 -9.85
N GLU A 61 10.60 13.38 -8.66
CA GLU A 61 10.88 14.57 -7.85
C GLU A 61 12.14 14.42 -6.97
N GLY A 62 12.68 13.21 -6.86
CA GLY A 62 13.79 12.90 -5.94
C GLY A 62 13.37 12.94 -4.46
N ASP A 63 12.08 12.85 -4.15
CA ASP A 63 11.55 12.83 -2.78
C ASP A 63 11.66 11.42 -2.19
N ILE A 64 12.88 11.09 -1.76
CA ILE A 64 13.22 9.76 -1.22
C ILE A 64 12.46 9.47 0.06
N ASP A 65 12.24 10.44 0.94
CA ASP A 65 11.52 10.19 2.19
C ASP A 65 10.06 9.86 1.93
N ARG A 66 9.42 10.53 0.95
CA ARG A 66 8.09 10.14 0.51
C ARG A 66 8.09 8.77 -0.15
N LEU A 67 9.06 8.44 -1.00
CA LEU A 67 9.20 7.10 -1.59
C LEU A 67 9.24 6.01 -0.50
N ILE A 68 10.15 6.15 0.47
CA ILE A 68 10.31 5.20 1.56
C ILE A 68 9.04 5.12 2.42
N SER A 69 8.32 6.23 2.62
CA SER A 69 7.06 6.23 3.37
C SER A 69 5.95 5.39 2.73
N LEU A 70 6.04 5.13 1.41
CA LEU A 70 5.08 4.29 0.66
C LEU A 70 5.40 2.80 0.79
N HIS A 71 6.54 2.45 1.38
CA HIS A 71 6.93 1.08 1.69
C HIS A 71 6.56 0.72 3.14
N ALA A 72 6.24 -0.55 3.36
CA ALA A 72 6.10 -1.14 4.68
C ALA A 72 7.29 -2.05 4.96
N TYR A 73 8.45 -1.43 5.20
CA TYR A 73 9.66 -2.12 5.63
C TYR A 73 9.44 -2.78 6.99
N SER A 74 9.25 -4.09 6.94
CA SER A 74 8.94 -4.93 8.09
C SER A 74 9.70 -6.25 7.99
N PRO A 75 9.70 -7.10 9.04
CA PRO A 75 10.25 -8.45 8.95
C PRO A 75 9.60 -9.35 7.88
N LYS A 76 8.45 -8.95 7.33
CA LYS A 76 7.77 -9.66 6.24
C LYS A 76 8.12 -9.12 4.86
N PHE A 77 8.75 -7.95 4.76
CA PHE A 77 9.11 -7.36 3.49
C PHE A 77 10.13 -8.24 2.77
N THR A 78 9.96 -8.42 1.46
CA THR A 78 10.91 -9.19 0.64
C THR A 78 11.13 -8.54 -0.71
N GLU A 79 12.36 -8.62 -1.20
CA GLU A 79 12.71 -8.19 -2.56
C GLU A 79 13.47 -9.32 -3.29
N PHE A 80 13.17 -9.50 -4.56
CA PHE A 80 14.01 -10.20 -5.52
C PHE A 80 14.40 -9.27 -6.66
N LYS A 81 15.70 -9.20 -6.98
CA LYS A 81 16.20 -8.45 -8.14
C LYS A 81 17.41 -9.15 -8.75
N ASN A 82 17.63 -8.96 -10.05
CA ASN A 82 18.83 -9.40 -10.77
C ASN A 82 19.18 -10.90 -10.64
N GLY A 83 18.20 -11.76 -10.30
CA GLY A 83 18.46 -13.18 -10.03
C GLY A 83 19.24 -13.47 -8.75
N GLU A 84 19.44 -12.47 -7.89
CA GLU A 84 20.16 -12.59 -6.63
C GLU A 84 19.32 -13.26 -5.53
N LEU A 85 19.96 -13.57 -4.40
CA LEU A 85 19.26 -14.01 -3.19
C LEU A 85 18.30 -12.93 -2.67
N ARG A 86 17.24 -13.38 -2.00
CA ARG A 86 16.22 -12.51 -1.41
C ARG A 86 16.82 -11.48 -0.46
N ASN A 87 16.41 -10.21 -0.60
CA ASN A 87 16.67 -9.16 0.36
C ASN A 87 15.47 -8.91 1.29
N GLY A 88 15.74 -8.40 2.49
CA GLY A 88 14.73 -7.94 3.44
C GLY A 88 14.62 -6.41 3.46
N GLY A 89 13.69 -5.89 4.27
CA GLY A 89 13.33 -4.46 4.26
C GLY A 89 14.48 -3.49 4.55
N GLU A 90 15.30 -3.74 5.57
CA GLU A 90 16.42 -2.85 5.93
C GLU A 90 17.47 -2.75 4.81
N ALA A 91 17.77 -3.90 4.17
CA ALA A 91 18.69 -3.95 3.05
C ALA A 91 18.12 -3.23 1.82
N ASN A 92 16.81 -3.38 1.56
CA ASN A 92 16.15 -2.69 0.46
C ASN A 92 16.11 -1.19 0.67
N GLU A 93 15.66 -0.71 1.85
CA GLU A 93 15.60 0.73 2.16
C GLU A 93 16.97 1.38 1.97
N THR A 94 18.02 0.75 2.51
CA THR A 94 19.40 1.25 2.37
C THR A 94 19.81 1.33 0.90
N TYR A 95 19.50 0.29 0.12
CA TYR A 95 19.80 0.25 -1.31
C TYR A 95 19.05 1.33 -2.09
N GLU A 96 17.73 1.44 -1.90
CA GLU A 96 16.89 2.42 -2.57
C GLU A 96 17.31 3.85 -2.28
N ARG A 97 17.56 4.18 -1.00
CA ARG A 97 18.05 5.51 -0.61
C ARG A 97 19.34 5.86 -1.33
N ASN A 98 20.27 4.91 -1.46
CA ASN A 98 21.54 5.14 -2.15
C ASN A 98 21.36 5.31 -3.66
N ILE A 99 20.57 4.45 -4.30
CA ILE A 99 20.37 4.49 -5.75
C ILE A 99 19.57 5.72 -6.16
N PHE A 100 18.38 5.92 -5.59
CA PHE A 100 17.48 6.98 -6.03
C PHE A 100 18.01 8.38 -5.68
N SER A 101 18.79 8.55 -4.61
CA SER A 101 19.46 9.83 -4.32
C SER A 101 20.61 10.16 -5.27
N SER A 102 21.12 9.17 -6.00
CA SER A 102 22.20 9.33 -6.98
C SER A 102 21.68 9.65 -8.39
N ILE A 103 20.36 9.56 -8.62
CA ILE A 103 19.75 9.93 -9.89
C ILE A 103 19.85 11.45 -10.07
N THR A 104 20.44 11.87 -11.19
CA THR A 104 20.53 13.28 -11.56
C THR A 104 19.38 13.72 -12.46
N GLU A 105 18.82 12.79 -13.24
CA GLU A 105 17.70 13.06 -14.14
C GLU A 105 16.88 11.79 -14.39
N VAL A 106 15.55 11.91 -14.36
CA VAL A 106 14.62 10.88 -14.85
C VAL A 106 14.20 11.25 -16.27
N VAL A 107 14.82 10.63 -17.28
CA VAL A 107 14.59 10.93 -18.70
C VAL A 107 13.28 10.29 -19.18
N LYS A 108 13.01 9.07 -18.71
CA LYS A 108 11.82 8.30 -19.06
C LYS A 108 11.40 7.44 -17.88
N PHE A 109 10.10 7.32 -17.66
CA PHE A 109 9.55 6.43 -16.64
C PHE A 109 8.20 5.90 -17.14
N ASP A 110 8.25 4.83 -17.94
CA ASP A 110 7.07 4.21 -18.50
C ASP A 110 6.84 2.82 -17.92
N SER A 111 5.58 2.55 -17.58
CA SER A 111 5.13 1.30 -16.97
C SER A 111 4.17 0.61 -17.93
N ASN A 112 4.73 -0.13 -18.87
CA ASN A 112 4.01 -0.75 -19.97
C ASN A 112 3.18 -1.94 -19.49
N ASP A 113 1.99 -2.13 -20.07
CA ASP A 113 1.03 -3.19 -19.68
C ASP A 113 0.72 -3.22 -18.17
N LEU A 114 0.59 -2.05 -17.55
CA LEU A 114 0.26 -1.92 -16.13
C LEU A 114 -1.08 -2.60 -15.81
N LYS A 115 -1.03 -3.59 -14.93
CA LYS A 115 -2.19 -4.31 -14.40
C LYS A 115 -2.21 -4.22 -12.88
N ILE A 116 -3.39 -3.89 -12.35
CA ILE A 116 -3.68 -3.83 -10.92
C ILE A 116 -4.81 -4.82 -10.65
N ALA A 117 -4.50 -5.85 -9.85
CA ALA A 117 -5.45 -6.85 -9.37
C ALA A 117 -5.59 -6.72 -7.85
N VAL A 118 -6.81 -6.56 -7.37
CA VAL A 118 -7.10 -6.35 -5.94
C VAL A 118 -7.84 -7.57 -5.40
N TYR A 119 -7.40 -8.05 -4.24
CA TYR A 119 -7.90 -9.23 -3.54
C TYR A 119 -8.28 -8.84 -2.10
N GLY A 120 -9.21 -7.90 -1.95
CA GLY A 120 -9.54 -7.28 -0.66
C GLY A 120 -8.45 -6.30 -0.22
N ASP A 121 -7.80 -6.57 0.92
CA ASP A 121 -6.75 -5.70 1.50
C ASP A 121 -5.34 -5.95 0.93
N VAL A 122 -5.24 -6.70 -0.17
CA VAL A 122 -3.99 -7.03 -0.85
C VAL A 122 -4.15 -6.71 -2.34
N ALA A 123 -3.14 -6.10 -2.95
CA ALA A 123 -3.16 -5.82 -4.38
C ALA A 123 -1.83 -6.21 -5.04
N ASN A 124 -1.92 -6.81 -6.22
CA ASN A 124 -0.78 -7.12 -7.07
C ASN A 124 -0.74 -6.13 -8.23
N VAL A 125 0.40 -5.46 -8.39
CA VAL A 125 0.66 -4.53 -9.48
C VAL A 125 1.80 -5.09 -10.32
N THR A 126 1.52 -5.33 -11.60
CA THR A 126 2.48 -5.89 -12.56
C THR A 126 2.60 -5.01 -13.78
N PHE A 127 3.82 -4.86 -14.31
CA PHE A 127 4.11 -4.07 -15.51
C PHE A 127 5.49 -4.42 -16.06
N HIS A 128 5.77 -3.94 -17.27
CA HIS A 128 7.11 -3.93 -17.87
C HIS A 128 7.69 -2.52 -17.78
N SER A 129 8.82 -2.35 -17.12
CA SER A 129 9.47 -1.04 -17.05
C SER A 129 10.16 -0.69 -18.38
N ASP A 130 10.15 0.60 -18.70
CA ASP A 130 11.06 1.22 -19.65
C ASP A 130 11.53 2.53 -19.02
N PHE A 131 12.43 2.39 -18.04
CA PHE A 131 12.91 3.49 -17.22
C PHE A 131 14.30 3.92 -17.67
N HIS A 132 14.51 5.22 -17.81
CA HIS A 132 15.76 5.79 -18.28
C HIS A 132 16.21 6.81 -17.24
N PHE A 133 17.26 6.46 -16.50
CA PHE A 133 17.83 7.28 -15.43
C PHE A 133 19.22 7.74 -15.80
N LYS A 134 19.53 9.00 -15.50
CA LYS A 134 20.91 9.47 -15.54
C LYS A 134 21.55 9.46 -14.16
N PHE A 135 22.81 9.06 -14.13
CA PHE A 135 23.71 9.18 -13.00
C PHE A 135 24.90 10.05 -13.45
N GLY A 136 24.75 11.37 -13.36
CA GLY A 136 25.64 12.31 -14.04
C GLY A 136 25.42 12.27 -15.54
N GLU A 137 26.45 11.91 -16.31
CA GLU A 137 26.36 11.78 -17.77
C GLU A 137 25.95 10.37 -18.23
N ASP A 138 26.00 9.38 -17.33
CA ASP A 138 25.73 7.99 -17.65
C ASP A 138 24.23 7.71 -17.69
N LEU A 139 23.74 7.19 -18.81
CA LEU A 139 22.35 6.75 -18.99
C LEU A 139 22.23 5.26 -18.65
N VAL A 140 21.38 4.94 -17.69
CA VAL A 140 20.98 3.58 -17.33
C VAL A 140 19.55 3.34 -17.78
N VAL A 141 19.34 2.25 -18.51
CA VAL A 141 18.02 1.81 -18.96
C VAL A 141 17.62 0.55 -18.20
N VAL A 142 16.45 0.57 -17.56
CA VAL A 142 15.89 -0.55 -16.80
C VAL A 142 14.66 -1.08 -17.54
N ASN A 143 14.86 -2.21 -18.21
CA ASN A 143 13.81 -2.96 -18.89
C ASN A 143 13.58 -4.28 -18.17
N ASP A 144 12.71 -4.24 -17.17
CA ASP A 144 12.37 -5.37 -16.31
C ASP A 144 10.89 -5.71 -16.45
N GLN A 145 10.55 -6.93 -16.08
CA GLN A 145 9.19 -7.27 -15.64
C GLN A 145 9.12 -7.12 -14.13
N LEU A 146 8.18 -6.31 -13.65
CA LEU A 146 8.04 -6.00 -12.24
C LEU A 146 6.76 -6.59 -11.66
N THR A 147 6.87 -7.07 -10.44
CA THR A 147 5.72 -7.42 -9.58
C THR A 147 5.88 -6.67 -8.26
N LEU A 148 4.86 -5.90 -7.92
CA LEU A 148 4.75 -5.16 -6.68
C LEU A 148 3.54 -5.66 -5.90
N LEU A 149 3.73 -5.97 -4.61
CA LEU A 149 2.64 -6.37 -3.74
C LEU A 149 2.32 -5.25 -2.75
N PHE A 150 1.09 -4.78 -2.76
CA PHE A 150 0.59 -3.79 -1.82
C PHE A 150 -0.33 -4.43 -0.79
N VAL A 151 -0.30 -3.89 0.42
CA VAL A 151 -1.22 -4.24 1.51
C VAL A 151 -1.88 -2.97 2.04
N LYS A 152 -3.19 -3.01 2.25
CA LYS A 152 -3.93 -1.92 2.88
C LYS A 152 -3.57 -1.85 4.37
N THR A 153 -3.25 -0.65 4.83
CA THR A 153 -3.00 -0.35 6.24
C THR A 153 -3.87 0.82 6.69
N GLU A 154 -3.87 1.11 7.99
CA GLU A 154 -4.49 2.33 8.54
C GLU A 154 -3.92 3.61 7.92
N ASN A 155 -2.67 3.56 7.41
CA ASN A 155 -1.96 4.68 6.79
C ASN A 155 -1.96 4.59 5.25
N GLY A 156 -2.97 3.96 4.67
CA GLY A 156 -3.10 3.75 3.24
C GLY A 156 -2.41 2.47 2.74
N TRP A 157 -2.35 2.30 1.42
CA TRP A 157 -1.67 1.16 0.80
C TRP A 157 -0.16 1.31 0.92
N LYS A 158 0.53 0.19 1.21
CA LYS A 158 1.98 0.13 1.34
C LYS A 158 2.57 -1.00 0.52
N LEU A 159 3.70 -0.74 -0.13
CA LEU A 159 4.48 -1.75 -0.83
C LEU A 159 5.17 -2.66 0.18
N VAL A 160 4.92 -3.97 0.09
CA VAL A 160 5.46 -4.99 1.00
C VAL A 160 6.34 -6.02 0.30
N HIS A 161 6.35 -6.03 -1.03
CA HIS A 161 7.21 -6.90 -1.81
C HIS A 161 7.46 -6.32 -3.20
N GLU A 162 8.71 -6.47 -3.64
CA GLU A 162 9.19 -6.12 -4.98
C GLU A 162 9.83 -7.34 -5.64
N HIS A 163 9.54 -7.52 -6.91
CA HIS A 163 10.27 -8.46 -7.75
C HIS A 163 10.62 -7.79 -9.07
N HIS A 164 11.91 -7.72 -9.35
CA HIS A 164 12.50 -7.22 -10.57
C HIS A 164 13.19 -8.37 -11.29
N SER A 165 12.81 -8.61 -12.55
CA SER A 165 13.48 -9.58 -13.40
C SER A 165 13.75 -8.95 -14.75
N PRO A 166 14.96 -9.11 -15.33
CA PRO A 166 15.26 -8.61 -16.66
C PRO A 166 14.22 -9.09 -17.68
N LEU A 167 13.67 -8.16 -18.45
CA LEU A 167 12.86 -8.50 -19.60
C LEU A 167 13.82 -8.84 -20.75
N ASN A 168 13.81 -10.10 -21.19
CA ASN A 168 14.58 -10.48 -22.37
C ASN A 168 14.12 -9.61 -23.56
N ALA A 169 15.07 -8.96 -24.23
CA ALA A 169 14.79 -8.39 -25.54
C ALA A 169 14.36 -9.54 -26.46
N SER A 170 13.10 -9.58 -26.91
CA SER A 170 12.77 -10.38 -28.08
C SER A 170 13.60 -9.84 -29.25
N GLU A 171 14.18 -10.73 -30.06
CA GLU A 171 14.92 -10.42 -31.29
C GLU A 171 13.99 -9.84 -32.39
N GLU A 172 13.10 -8.90 -32.08
CA GLU A 172 12.22 -8.26 -33.07
C GLU A 172 12.74 -6.91 -33.57
N ASN A 173 14.02 -6.60 -33.34
CA ASN A 173 14.69 -5.44 -33.96
C ASN A 173 16.12 -5.76 -34.42
N SER A 174 16.30 -6.84 -35.19
CA SER A 174 17.49 -7.07 -36.04
C SER A 174 17.15 -6.95 -37.52
#